data_AF-A0A4Y9ZJ19-F1
#
_entry.id   AF-A0A4Y9ZJ19-F1
#
_cell.length_a   1.000
_cell.length_b   1.000
_cell.length_c   1.000
_cell.angle_alpha   90.00
_cell.angle_beta   90.00
_cell.angle_gamma   90.00
#
_symmetry.space_group_name_H-M   'P 1'
#
loop_
_entity.id
_entity.type
_entity.pdbx_description
1 polymer ?
#
loop_
_entity_poly.entity_id
_entity_poly.type
_entity_poly.pdbx_seq_one_letter_code
_entity_poly.pdbx_strand_id
1 'polypeptide(L)'
;MPSLSHPEYQQAILAGRKAGTPSSNSKSVGAHAKCQDKHPVHDGCHVSDKLPMVAPPVELYHPVFAKFLADVNNPALVPPDNVVQDTAKLMRHLSEIHPFEAAGEPGLRRLLRDILSRATVKLSTQHKTGLDLSWVSNRTSSPLAVVIISVGKYKRWMDIGGNPSVQASYSYEADCVIPSNSHVIDDAVALHAARIFHSLCLALDDLDKFYLELTPPSEPNNDRFFLSVHTFVSDGGRLVKFQYLEPLEKDMACMAFRAVVVSKDTAGDDKRQQGKGEVEVGHEIVVKFAERYRAEAHRLLADVDLAPKLFYCGDISSDRRFNYSECRMIVMQYVKGQMLTDFVKWPGMAPAPLCTQILQAISHLHAQELVHGDLRGLNIMICDEVGDARVKVINFDWAGEVGKVRYPLHLSRGLWVDSVQDYGFIQQVHDLAMLAMLKKL
;
A
#
# COMPACT_ATOMS: atom_id res chain seq x y z
N MET A 1 26.31 4.51 14.57
CA MET A 1 25.12 3.65 14.72
C MET A 1 23.92 4.48 14.32
N PRO A 2 23.28 4.28 13.16
CA PRO A 2 22.16 5.13 12.76
C PRO A 2 20.97 4.85 13.69
N SER A 3 20.28 5.91 14.10
CA SER A 3 19.15 5.91 15.04
C SER A 3 18.09 4.85 14.68
N LEU A 4 17.81 4.02 15.68
CA LEU A 4 16.98 2.81 15.69
C LEU A 4 15.52 3.17 16.01
N SER A 5 14.84 3.97 15.20
CA SER A 5 13.53 4.57 15.56
C SER A 5 12.28 3.75 15.25
N HIS A 6 12.36 2.67 14.45
CA HIS A 6 11.22 1.76 14.21
C HIS A 6 11.59 0.29 14.47
N PRO A 7 11.27 -0.25 15.67
CA PRO A 7 11.51 -1.65 16.02
C PRO A 7 10.87 -2.64 15.05
N GLU A 8 9.68 -2.31 14.53
CA GLU A 8 8.91 -3.14 13.59
C GLU A 8 9.61 -3.26 12.24
N TYR A 9 10.13 -2.15 11.69
CA TYR A 9 10.92 -2.16 10.46
C TYR A 9 12.20 -2.99 10.62
N GLN A 10 12.87 -2.89 11.77
CA GLN A 10 14.03 -3.75 12.08
C GLN A 10 13.62 -5.21 12.16
N GLN A 11 12.50 -5.50 12.79
CA GLN A 11 11.96 -6.85 12.88
C GLN A 11 11.65 -7.41 11.48
N ALA A 12 11.07 -6.60 10.57
CA ALA A 12 10.83 -7.00 9.19
C ALA A 12 12.14 -7.30 8.43
N ILE A 13 13.15 -6.43 8.54
CA ILE A 13 14.48 -6.69 7.94
C ILE A 13 15.11 -7.96 8.52
N LEU A 14 15.06 -8.13 9.84
CA LEU A 14 15.63 -9.29 10.53
C LEU A 14 14.87 -10.57 10.16
N ALA A 15 13.55 -10.51 10.03
CA ALA A 15 12.71 -11.60 9.56
C ALA A 15 13.07 -11.97 8.13
N GLY A 16 13.16 -11.01 7.21
CA GLY A 16 13.57 -11.24 5.82
C GLY A 16 14.97 -11.85 5.69
N ARG A 17 15.93 -11.41 6.51
CA ARG A 17 17.28 -12.01 6.56
C ARG A 17 17.28 -13.45 7.08
N LYS A 18 16.37 -13.77 8.02
CA LYS A 18 16.22 -15.12 8.60
C LYS A 18 15.34 -16.04 7.77
N ALA A 19 14.48 -15.51 6.91
CA ALA A 19 13.53 -16.25 6.10
C ALA A 19 14.21 -17.19 5.09
N GLY A 20 15.54 -17.14 4.89
CA GLY A 20 16.17 -17.88 3.80
C GLY A 20 15.86 -17.26 2.44
N THR A 21 16.54 -17.71 1.40
CA THR A 21 16.34 -17.13 0.05
C THR A 21 15.10 -17.74 -0.62
N PRO A 22 14.44 -17.03 -1.55
CA PRO A 22 13.36 -17.63 -2.34
C PRO A 22 13.77 -18.95 -3.04
N SER A 23 15.04 -19.09 -3.45
CA SER A 23 15.56 -20.35 -4.01
C SER A 23 15.78 -21.46 -2.97
N SER A 24 16.08 -21.14 -1.71
CA SER A 24 16.10 -22.17 -0.65
C SER A 24 14.69 -22.58 -0.23
N ASN A 25 13.77 -21.63 -0.13
CA ASN A 25 12.43 -21.87 0.39
C ASN A 25 11.54 -22.59 -0.61
N SER A 26 11.73 -22.31 -1.90
CA SER A 26 11.00 -22.99 -2.97
C SER A 26 11.34 -24.47 -3.12
N LYS A 27 12.33 -25.03 -2.40
CA LYS A 27 12.69 -26.45 -2.51
C LYS A 27 11.62 -27.42 -2.02
N SER A 28 10.77 -27.01 -1.06
CA SER A 28 9.61 -27.81 -0.66
C SER A 28 8.50 -26.94 -0.09
N VAL A 29 7.25 -27.33 -0.36
CA VAL A 29 6.05 -26.66 0.18
C VAL A 29 6.09 -26.63 1.72
N GLY A 30 6.52 -27.72 2.36
CA GLY A 30 6.62 -27.78 3.82
C GLY A 30 7.70 -26.85 4.40
N ALA A 31 8.84 -26.67 3.73
CA ALA A 31 9.87 -25.72 4.16
C ALA A 31 9.40 -24.27 3.95
N HIS A 32 8.75 -23.98 2.82
CA HIS A 32 8.14 -22.69 2.54
C HIS A 32 7.06 -22.33 3.57
N ALA A 33 6.12 -23.24 3.85
CA ALA A 33 5.07 -23.03 4.86
C ALA A 33 5.66 -22.80 6.26
N LYS A 34 6.66 -23.58 6.68
CA LYS A 34 7.36 -23.36 7.97
C LYS A 34 8.09 -22.03 8.02
N CYS A 35 8.59 -21.55 6.89
CA CYS A 35 9.24 -20.25 6.81
C CYS A 35 8.18 -19.14 6.91
N GLN A 36 7.14 -19.18 6.09
CA GLN A 36 6.02 -18.22 6.13
C GLN A 36 5.35 -18.19 7.51
N ASP A 37 5.28 -19.31 8.22
CA ASP A 37 4.77 -19.38 9.58
C ASP A 37 5.61 -18.60 10.60
N LYS A 38 6.95 -18.66 10.48
CA LYS A 38 7.91 -18.04 11.40
C LYS A 38 8.29 -16.60 11.02
N HIS A 39 8.39 -16.36 9.73
CA HIS A 39 8.86 -15.14 9.08
C HIS A 39 7.94 -14.87 7.89
N PRO A 40 6.70 -14.41 8.16
CA PRO A 40 5.75 -14.17 7.09
C PRO A 40 6.32 -13.09 6.14
N VAL A 41 6.12 -13.27 4.85
CA VAL A 41 6.49 -12.33 3.78
C VAL A 41 5.33 -12.27 2.81
N HIS A 42 4.95 -11.07 2.37
CA HIS A 42 3.89 -10.91 1.37
C HIS A 42 4.41 -11.31 -0.02
N ASP A 43 4.13 -12.55 -0.41
CA ASP A 43 4.46 -13.14 -1.71
C ASP A 43 3.25 -13.80 -2.40
N GLY A 44 2.03 -13.42 -1.99
CA GLY A 44 0.77 -14.00 -2.48
C GLY A 44 0.43 -15.37 -1.88
N CYS A 45 1.36 -16.04 -1.19
CA CYS A 45 1.10 -17.30 -0.48
C CYS A 45 0.90 -17.07 1.02
N HIS A 46 0.00 -17.85 1.63
CA HIS A 46 -0.20 -17.86 3.08
C HIS A 46 -0.35 -19.29 3.59
N VAL A 47 -0.02 -19.49 4.87
CA VAL A 47 -0.30 -20.75 5.57
C VAL A 47 -1.79 -20.81 5.84
N SER A 48 -2.42 -21.99 5.64
CA SER A 48 -3.83 -22.21 5.97
C SER A 48 -4.17 -21.64 7.35
N ASP A 49 -5.31 -20.97 7.44
CA ASP A 49 -5.83 -20.35 8.66
C ASP A 49 -5.08 -19.10 9.16
N LYS A 50 -4.11 -18.58 8.39
CA LYS A 50 -3.53 -17.24 8.59
C LYS A 50 -3.92 -16.31 7.44
N LEU A 51 -4.36 -15.09 7.77
CA LEU A 51 -4.62 -14.07 6.76
C LEU A 51 -3.31 -13.63 6.08
N PRO A 52 -3.35 -13.26 4.79
CA PRO A 52 -2.20 -12.65 4.13
C PRO A 52 -1.79 -11.38 4.87
N MET A 53 -0.49 -11.17 5.05
CA MET A 53 -0.01 -9.88 5.52
C MET A 53 -0.16 -8.85 4.42
N VAL A 54 -1.15 -7.98 4.51
CA VAL A 54 -1.28 -6.85 3.60
C VAL A 54 -0.16 -5.85 3.91
N ALA A 55 0.42 -5.21 2.89
CA ALA A 55 1.36 -4.10 3.07
C ALA A 55 0.81 -2.89 2.31
N PRO A 56 1.15 -1.65 2.70
CA PRO A 56 0.80 -0.48 1.92
C PRO A 56 1.29 -0.62 0.48
N PRO A 57 0.49 -0.19 -0.51
CA PRO A 57 0.90 -0.17 -1.90
C PRO A 57 2.24 0.57 -2.07
N VAL A 58 3.16 0.00 -2.87
CA VAL A 58 4.52 0.53 -3.03
C VAL A 58 4.52 1.94 -3.65
N GLU A 59 3.47 2.26 -4.38
CA GLU A 59 3.15 3.54 -4.99
C GLU A 59 3.13 4.69 -3.98
N LEU A 60 2.75 4.40 -2.73
CA LEU A 60 2.68 5.40 -1.67
C LEU A 60 4.09 5.80 -1.17
N TYR A 61 5.08 4.92 -1.29
CA TYR A 61 6.44 5.18 -0.79
C TYR A 61 7.28 6.02 -1.74
N HIS A 62 7.03 5.96 -3.05
CA HIS A 62 7.69 6.84 -4.01
C HIS A 62 6.81 7.05 -5.26
N PRO A 63 6.62 8.30 -5.73
CA PRO A 63 5.74 8.61 -6.85
C PRO A 63 6.16 7.96 -8.18
N VAL A 64 7.42 7.55 -8.31
CA VAL A 64 7.90 6.83 -9.51
C VAL A 64 7.14 5.54 -9.76
N PHE A 65 6.71 4.83 -8.71
CA PHE A 65 5.97 3.57 -8.87
C PHE A 65 4.56 3.85 -9.39
N ALA A 66 3.89 4.88 -8.84
CA ALA A 66 2.60 5.34 -9.34
C ALA A 66 2.68 5.82 -10.80
N LYS A 67 3.78 6.51 -11.17
CA LYS A 67 4.02 6.95 -12.54
C LYS A 67 4.30 5.79 -13.49
N PHE A 68 5.14 4.84 -13.07
CA PHE A 68 5.42 3.62 -13.83
C PHE A 68 4.13 2.87 -14.17
N LEU A 69 3.23 2.69 -13.19
CA LEU A 69 1.93 2.06 -13.43
C LEU A 69 1.03 2.89 -14.35
N ALA A 70 1.06 4.22 -14.26
CA ALA A 70 0.34 5.09 -15.20
C ALA A 70 0.84 4.89 -16.63
N ASP A 71 2.17 4.90 -16.81
CA ASP A 71 2.82 4.78 -18.11
C ASP A 71 2.59 3.40 -18.75
N VAL A 72 2.68 2.30 -17.97
CA VAL A 72 2.37 0.93 -18.43
C VAL A 72 0.93 0.80 -18.94
N ASN A 73 -0.01 1.40 -18.22
CA ASN A 73 -1.44 1.32 -18.54
C ASN A 73 -1.90 2.39 -19.54
N ASN A 74 -1.01 3.27 -20.00
CA ASN A 74 -1.35 4.33 -20.95
C ASN A 74 -1.29 3.80 -22.40
N PRO A 75 -2.42 3.57 -23.08
CA PRO A 75 -2.41 3.10 -24.48
C PRO A 75 -1.85 4.15 -25.45
N ALA A 76 -1.84 5.43 -25.07
CA ALA A 76 -1.29 6.51 -25.88
C ALA A 76 0.24 6.66 -25.72
N LEU A 77 0.87 5.95 -24.78
CA LEU A 77 2.32 5.91 -24.67
C LEU A 77 2.90 4.99 -25.76
N VAL A 78 3.50 5.60 -26.77
CA VAL A 78 4.14 4.91 -27.89
C VAL A 78 5.64 4.72 -27.58
N PRO A 79 6.11 3.47 -27.43
CA PRO A 79 7.53 3.20 -27.21
C PRO A 79 8.38 3.59 -28.44
N PRO A 80 9.62 4.05 -28.27
CA PRO A 80 10.54 4.28 -29.37
C PRO A 80 10.79 3.02 -30.22
N ASP A 81 10.95 3.19 -31.53
CA ASP A 81 11.13 2.08 -32.48
C ASP A 81 12.28 1.14 -32.10
N ASN A 82 13.40 1.68 -31.61
CA ASN A 82 14.54 0.88 -31.17
C ASN A 82 14.19 0.01 -29.95
N VAL A 83 13.41 0.53 -29.00
CA VAL A 83 12.95 -0.22 -27.83
C VAL A 83 12.02 -1.35 -28.27
N VAL A 84 11.12 -1.11 -29.22
CA VAL A 84 10.25 -2.15 -29.79
C VAL A 84 11.06 -3.25 -30.48
N GLN A 85 12.00 -2.86 -31.35
CA GLN A 85 12.85 -3.79 -32.08
C GLN A 85 13.73 -4.63 -31.15
N ASP A 86 14.35 -4.01 -30.14
CA ASP A 86 15.20 -4.71 -29.19
C ASP A 86 14.39 -5.58 -28.23
N THR A 87 13.17 -5.16 -27.87
CA THR A 87 12.22 -6.01 -27.12
C THR A 87 11.84 -7.26 -27.92
N ALA A 88 11.57 -7.12 -29.22
CA ALA A 88 11.30 -8.27 -30.08
C ALA A 88 12.52 -9.20 -30.19
N LYS A 89 13.74 -8.66 -30.27
CA LYS A 89 14.98 -9.46 -30.21
C LYS A 89 15.11 -10.18 -28.87
N LEU A 90 14.79 -9.52 -27.76
CA LEU A 90 14.78 -10.10 -26.42
C LEU A 90 13.79 -11.26 -26.33
N MET A 91 12.55 -11.09 -26.78
CA MET A 91 11.54 -12.15 -26.78
C MET A 91 11.99 -13.37 -27.59
N ARG A 92 12.61 -13.16 -28.76
CA ARG A 92 13.21 -14.25 -29.56
C ARG A 92 14.34 -14.95 -28.82
N HIS A 93 15.29 -14.18 -28.25
CA HIS A 93 16.41 -14.72 -27.46
C HIS A 93 15.93 -15.53 -26.24
N LEU A 94 14.87 -15.07 -25.57
CA LEU A 94 14.25 -15.77 -24.45
C LEU A 94 13.55 -17.08 -24.89
N SER A 95 13.11 -17.16 -26.14
CA SER A 95 12.47 -18.34 -26.72
C SER A 95 13.46 -19.43 -27.18
N GLU A 96 14.75 -19.10 -27.32
CA GLU A 96 15.79 -20.08 -27.72
C GLU A 96 16.02 -21.13 -26.63
N ILE A 97 16.31 -22.38 -27.00
CA ILE A 97 16.68 -23.41 -26.04
C ILE A 97 18.19 -23.33 -25.79
N HIS A 98 18.59 -23.01 -24.57
CA HIS A 98 20.00 -23.05 -24.16
C HIS A 98 20.22 -24.22 -23.19
N PRO A 99 21.39 -24.88 -23.25
CA PRO A 99 21.68 -26.07 -22.45
C PRO A 99 21.81 -25.78 -20.94
N PHE A 100 22.10 -24.55 -20.54
CA PHE A 100 22.15 -24.10 -19.14
C PHE A 100 21.98 -22.57 -19.07
N GLU A 101 21.51 -22.03 -17.94
CA GLU A 101 21.16 -20.60 -17.79
C GLU A 101 22.32 -19.65 -18.15
N ALA A 102 23.54 -19.97 -17.73
CA ALA A 102 24.73 -19.14 -17.98
C ALA A 102 25.06 -18.99 -19.48
N ALA A 103 24.58 -19.90 -20.34
CA ALA A 103 24.81 -19.81 -21.79
C ALA A 103 23.98 -18.69 -22.45
N GLY A 104 22.81 -18.33 -21.89
CA GLY A 104 21.94 -17.27 -22.40
C GLY A 104 22.15 -15.90 -21.74
N GLU A 105 22.78 -15.86 -20.56
CA GLU A 105 22.95 -14.67 -19.74
C GLU A 105 23.69 -13.51 -20.44
N PRO A 106 24.79 -13.72 -21.20
CA PRO A 106 25.49 -12.62 -21.87
C PRO A 106 24.63 -11.92 -22.93
N GLY A 107 23.84 -12.70 -23.69
CA GLY A 107 22.92 -12.17 -24.71
C GLY A 107 21.77 -11.39 -24.09
N LEU A 108 21.19 -11.93 -23.00
CA LEU A 108 20.16 -11.27 -22.21
C LEU A 108 20.64 -9.92 -21.67
N ARG A 109 21.82 -9.89 -21.04
CA ARG A 109 22.42 -8.67 -20.49
C ARG A 109 22.64 -7.60 -21.55
N ARG A 110 23.13 -8.01 -22.72
CA ARG A 110 23.34 -7.10 -23.84
C ARG A 110 22.03 -6.47 -24.28
N LEU A 111 20.99 -7.27 -24.50
CA LEU A 111 19.67 -6.80 -24.94
C LEU A 111 18.99 -5.91 -23.90
N LEU A 112 19.03 -6.27 -22.62
CA LEU A 112 18.49 -5.41 -21.56
C LEU A 112 19.23 -4.09 -21.41
N ARG A 113 20.56 -4.09 -21.57
CA ARG A 113 21.34 -2.85 -21.59
C ARG A 113 20.91 -1.95 -22.75
N ASP A 114 20.69 -2.52 -23.93
CA ASP A 114 20.32 -1.77 -25.13
C ASP A 114 18.88 -1.24 -25.02
N ILE A 115 17.92 -2.07 -24.58
CA ILE A 115 16.52 -1.68 -24.31
C ILE A 115 16.44 -0.57 -23.27
N LEU A 116 17.13 -0.75 -22.13
CA LEU A 116 17.09 0.19 -21.02
C LEU A 116 18.04 1.37 -21.22
N SER A 117 18.86 1.36 -22.27
CA SER A 117 19.91 2.35 -22.54
C SER A 117 20.85 2.60 -21.36
N ARG A 118 21.08 1.58 -20.51
CA ARG A 118 21.76 1.71 -19.22
C ARG A 118 22.74 0.58 -18.98
N ALA A 119 23.97 0.94 -18.59
CA ALA A 119 25.01 -0.02 -18.26
C ALA A 119 24.62 -0.84 -17.02
N THR A 120 24.73 -2.18 -17.13
CA THR A 120 24.51 -3.10 -16.02
C THR A 120 25.82 -3.35 -15.27
N VAL A 121 25.79 -3.22 -13.95
CA VAL A 121 26.90 -3.59 -13.07
C VAL A 121 26.56 -4.90 -12.38
N LYS A 122 27.51 -5.84 -12.31
CA LYS A 122 27.35 -7.06 -11.52
C LYS A 122 27.78 -6.78 -10.08
N LEU A 123 26.82 -6.70 -9.17
CA LEU A 123 27.10 -6.59 -7.74
C LEU A 123 27.07 -7.98 -7.11
N SER A 124 28.18 -8.37 -6.48
CA SER A 124 28.25 -9.57 -5.65
C SER A 124 28.16 -9.18 -4.18
N THR A 125 27.20 -9.75 -3.45
CA THR A 125 27.16 -9.60 -2.00
C THR A 125 28.33 -10.35 -1.34
N GLN A 126 28.68 -10.00 -0.09
CA GLN A 126 29.73 -10.69 0.69
C GLN A 126 29.50 -12.21 0.83
N HIS A 127 28.29 -12.69 0.56
CA HIS A 127 27.89 -14.10 0.64
C HIS A 127 27.91 -14.84 -0.71
N LYS A 128 28.51 -14.29 -1.77
CA LYS A 128 28.60 -14.89 -3.12
C LYS A 128 27.24 -15.21 -3.77
N THR A 129 26.13 -14.72 -3.24
CA THR A 129 24.85 -14.69 -3.94
C THR A 129 24.90 -13.49 -4.88
N GLY A 130 25.10 -13.77 -6.17
CA GLY A 130 25.14 -12.74 -7.21
C GLY A 130 23.74 -12.18 -7.47
N LEU A 131 23.67 -10.86 -7.62
CA LEU A 131 22.55 -10.22 -8.31
C LEU A 131 22.80 -10.35 -9.80
N ASP A 132 21.78 -10.77 -10.57
CA ASP A 132 21.97 -11.04 -11.99
C ASP A 132 22.17 -9.74 -12.79
N LEU A 133 21.45 -8.69 -12.36
CA LEU A 133 21.47 -7.36 -12.95
C LEU A 133 21.40 -6.31 -11.84
N SER A 134 22.22 -5.26 -11.92
CA SER A 134 22.09 -4.10 -11.05
C SER A 134 22.38 -2.84 -11.85
N TRP A 135 21.59 -1.80 -11.62
CA TRP A 135 21.79 -0.49 -12.20
C TRP A 135 22.16 0.49 -11.11
N VAL A 136 23.22 1.24 -11.34
CA VAL A 136 23.77 2.20 -10.39
C VAL A 136 23.79 3.59 -11.00
N SER A 137 23.65 4.58 -10.13
CA SER A 137 23.80 5.99 -10.48
C SER A 137 24.90 6.60 -9.64
N ASN A 138 25.80 7.32 -10.29
CA ASN A 138 26.95 7.93 -9.66
C ASN A 138 26.64 9.40 -9.40
N ARG A 139 26.61 9.80 -8.13
CA ARG A 139 26.52 11.21 -7.78
C ARG A 139 27.83 11.90 -8.11
N THR A 140 27.74 12.93 -8.94
CA THR A 140 28.87 13.81 -9.28
C THR A 140 28.97 15.02 -8.34
N SER A 141 27.96 15.23 -7.50
CA SER A 141 27.87 16.29 -6.49
C SER A 141 27.91 15.71 -5.08
N SER A 142 28.40 16.51 -4.12
CA SER A 142 28.54 16.09 -2.72
C SER A 142 27.19 15.73 -2.06
N PRO A 143 27.12 14.67 -1.23
CA PRO A 143 28.17 13.68 -1.01
C PRO A 143 28.33 12.77 -2.24
N LEU A 144 29.58 12.58 -2.66
CA LEU A 144 29.92 11.63 -3.73
C LEU A 144 29.54 10.22 -3.26
N ALA A 145 28.60 9.58 -3.94
CA ALA A 145 28.14 8.24 -3.61
C ALA A 145 27.65 7.50 -4.86
N VAL A 146 27.75 6.18 -4.81
CA VAL A 146 27.13 5.28 -5.78
C VAL A 146 25.80 4.82 -5.21
N VAL A 147 24.69 5.14 -5.88
CA VAL A 147 23.35 4.73 -5.50
C VAL A 147 22.94 3.53 -6.36
N ILE A 148 22.50 2.45 -5.73
CA ILE A 148 21.88 1.33 -6.45
C ILE A 148 20.43 1.71 -6.69
N ILE A 149 20.08 2.01 -7.94
CA ILE A 149 18.72 2.45 -8.31
C ILE A 149 17.78 1.27 -8.47
N SER A 150 18.28 0.18 -9.06
CA SER A 150 17.46 -0.99 -9.30
C SER A 150 18.31 -2.25 -9.30
N VAL A 151 17.69 -3.34 -8.85
CA VAL A 151 18.26 -4.67 -8.80
C VAL A 151 17.29 -5.61 -9.51
N GLY A 152 17.78 -6.27 -10.55
CA GLY A 152 17.03 -7.25 -11.31
C GLY A 152 17.49 -8.67 -10.99
N LYS A 153 16.54 -9.58 -10.87
CA LYS A 153 16.78 -11.02 -10.85
C LYS A 153 16.04 -11.66 -12.00
N TYR A 154 16.71 -12.52 -12.75
CA TYR A 154 16.11 -13.21 -13.88
C TYR A 154 16.10 -14.71 -13.62
N LYS A 155 14.98 -15.36 -13.93
CA LYS A 155 14.85 -16.82 -13.90
C LYS A 155 14.20 -17.28 -15.19
N ARG A 156 14.85 -18.22 -15.89
CA ARG A 156 14.35 -18.73 -17.19
C ARG A 156 13.44 -19.93 -17.04
N TRP A 157 13.80 -20.82 -16.13
CA TRP A 157 13.07 -22.04 -15.86
C TRP A 157 12.54 -22.02 -14.43
N MET A 158 11.38 -22.63 -14.22
CA MET A 158 11.12 -23.19 -12.90
C MET A 158 12.25 -24.19 -12.63
N ASP A 159 13.03 -23.86 -11.61
CA ASP A 159 14.31 -24.46 -11.25
C ASP A 159 14.13 -25.99 -11.13
N ILE A 160 15.06 -26.77 -11.70
CA ILE A 160 15.12 -28.25 -11.56
C ILE A 160 15.23 -28.67 -10.07
N GLY A 161 15.51 -27.73 -9.15
CA GLY A 161 15.68 -27.96 -7.73
C GLY A 161 14.55 -27.46 -6.80
N GLY A 162 13.42 -26.96 -7.30
CA GLY A 162 12.34 -26.49 -6.44
C GLY A 162 10.93 -26.78 -6.94
N ASN A 163 9.95 -26.66 -6.05
CA ASN A 163 8.55 -26.90 -6.34
C ASN A 163 8.01 -25.80 -7.28
N PRO A 164 7.51 -26.16 -8.47
CA PRO A 164 6.99 -25.24 -9.47
C PRO A 164 5.93 -24.26 -8.93
N SER A 165 4.99 -24.71 -8.08
CA SER A 165 3.92 -23.84 -7.59
C SER A 165 4.43 -22.76 -6.62
N VAL A 166 5.43 -23.10 -5.79
CA VAL A 166 6.08 -22.16 -4.88
C VAL A 166 6.98 -21.18 -5.64
N GLN A 167 7.52 -21.58 -6.79
CA GLN A 167 8.32 -20.67 -7.61
C GLN A 167 7.46 -19.74 -8.46
N ALA A 168 6.34 -20.24 -8.96
CA ALA A 168 5.32 -19.44 -9.62
C ALA A 168 4.80 -18.35 -8.68
N SER A 169 4.52 -18.67 -7.40
CA SER A 169 4.04 -17.65 -6.45
C SER A 169 5.03 -16.51 -6.17
N TYR A 170 6.34 -16.78 -6.20
CA TYR A 170 7.35 -15.71 -6.07
C TYR A 170 7.43 -14.80 -7.30
N SER A 171 6.85 -15.22 -8.43
CA SER A 171 6.72 -14.38 -9.61
C SER A 171 5.40 -13.65 -9.43
N TYR A 172 5.46 -12.37 -9.06
CA TYR A 172 4.25 -11.52 -9.04
C TYR A 172 3.49 -11.74 -10.35
N GLU A 173 2.23 -12.18 -10.26
CA GLU A 173 1.30 -12.31 -11.39
C GLU A 173 1.06 -10.93 -12.02
N ALA A 174 2.02 -10.46 -12.81
CA ALA A 174 1.68 -9.79 -14.04
C ALA A 174 1.44 -10.93 -15.02
N ASP A 175 0.17 -11.26 -15.27
CA ASP A 175 -0.27 -12.20 -16.29
C ASP A 175 0.28 -11.79 -17.67
N CYS A 176 1.54 -12.16 -17.93
CA CYS A 176 1.96 -12.65 -19.22
C CYS A 176 1.62 -14.15 -19.31
N VAL A 177 0.50 -14.59 -18.74
CA VAL A 177 -0.07 -15.90 -19.00
C VAL A 177 -0.62 -15.85 -20.41
N ILE A 178 0.24 -16.25 -21.33
CA ILE A 178 -0.09 -16.54 -22.72
C ILE A 178 -1.20 -17.60 -22.68
N PRO A 179 -2.45 -17.29 -23.06
CA PRO A 179 -3.39 -18.33 -23.40
C PRO A 179 -2.71 -19.13 -24.50
N SER A 180 -2.68 -20.45 -24.34
CA SER A 180 -2.06 -21.43 -25.23
C SER A 180 -2.71 -21.48 -26.61
N ASN A 181 -2.72 -20.35 -27.31
CA ASN A 181 -3.02 -20.15 -28.72
C ASN A 181 -1.80 -19.47 -29.36
N SER A 182 -0.72 -20.23 -29.44
CA SER A 182 0.15 -20.31 -30.61
C SER A 182 0.63 -19.03 -31.32
N HIS A 183 1.00 -17.92 -30.67
CA HIS A 183 1.90 -16.92 -31.29
C HIS A 183 2.79 -16.22 -30.25
N VAL A 184 3.96 -16.80 -29.93
CA VAL A 184 5.01 -16.16 -29.10
C VAL A 184 5.61 -14.90 -29.78
N ILE A 185 5.13 -14.58 -30.99
CA ILE A 185 5.57 -13.48 -31.87
C ILE A 185 4.31 -12.80 -32.42
N ASP A 186 3.42 -12.36 -31.53
CA ASP A 186 2.35 -11.42 -31.89
C ASP A 186 2.86 -10.00 -31.66
N ASP A 187 2.71 -9.13 -32.65
CA ASP A 187 3.11 -7.73 -32.59
C ASP A 187 2.43 -7.02 -31.42
N ALA A 188 1.18 -7.39 -31.07
CA ALA A 188 0.49 -6.82 -29.91
C ALA A 188 1.20 -7.13 -28.59
N VAL A 189 1.73 -8.35 -28.43
CA VAL A 189 2.48 -8.78 -27.25
C VAL A 189 3.83 -8.08 -27.20
N ALA A 190 4.53 -8.00 -28.34
CA ALA A 190 5.81 -7.29 -28.42
C ALA A 190 5.66 -5.80 -28.11
N LEU A 191 4.59 -5.15 -28.60
CA LEU A 191 4.28 -3.76 -28.32
C LEU A 191 3.91 -3.53 -26.84
N HIS A 192 3.16 -4.44 -26.23
CA HIS A 192 2.85 -4.37 -24.80
C HIS A 192 4.12 -4.51 -23.94
N ALA A 193 4.95 -5.52 -24.22
CA ALA A 193 6.22 -5.71 -23.52
C ALA A 193 7.16 -4.50 -23.71
N ALA A 194 7.22 -3.94 -24.92
CA ALA A 194 8.03 -2.77 -25.21
C ALA A 194 7.55 -1.54 -24.43
N ARG A 195 6.23 -1.40 -24.21
CA ARG A 195 5.68 -0.35 -23.33
C ARG A 195 6.13 -0.54 -21.90
N ILE A 196 6.08 -1.76 -21.35
CA ILE A 196 6.58 -2.03 -20.00
C ILE A 196 8.05 -1.63 -19.87
N PHE A 197 8.90 -2.05 -20.81
CA PHE A 197 10.32 -1.67 -20.80
C PHE A 197 10.53 -0.17 -20.94
N HIS A 198 9.78 0.49 -21.83
CA HIS A 198 9.89 1.93 -22.00
C HIS A 198 9.44 2.69 -20.74
N SER A 199 8.32 2.30 -20.12
CA SER A 199 7.88 2.85 -18.84
C SER A 199 8.94 2.65 -17.74
N LEU A 200 9.63 1.50 -17.74
CA LEU A 200 10.73 1.25 -16.82
C LEU A 200 11.92 2.19 -17.09
N CYS A 201 12.27 2.45 -18.36
CA CYS A 201 13.31 3.44 -18.68
C CYS A 201 12.96 4.81 -18.10
N LEU A 202 11.74 5.30 -18.34
CA LEU A 202 11.28 6.59 -17.85
C LEU A 202 11.33 6.66 -16.31
N ALA A 203 10.91 5.60 -15.63
CA ALA A 203 10.98 5.50 -14.18
C ALA A 203 12.44 5.52 -13.66
N LEU A 204 13.36 4.83 -14.33
CA LEU A 204 14.78 4.83 -13.96
C LEU A 204 15.43 6.21 -14.18
N ASP A 205 15.03 6.93 -15.24
CA ASP A 205 15.52 8.28 -15.53
C ASP A 205 15.00 9.29 -14.50
N ASP A 206 13.74 9.16 -14.08
CA ASP A 206 13.17 9.96 -12.99
C ASP A 206 13.90 9.70 -11.66
N LEU A 207 14.25 8.44 -11.37
CA LEU A 207 15.03 8.09 -10.18
C LEU A 207 16.47 8.61 -10.25
N ASP A 208 17.12 8.55 -11.40
CA ASP A 208 18.44 9.17 -11.61
C ASP A 208 18.40 10.64 -11.23
N LYS A 209 17.45 11.37 -11.83
CA LYS A 209 17.29 12.79 -11.58
C LYS A 209 17.06 13.07 -10.09
N PHE A 210 16.15 12.30 -9.47
CA PHE A 210 15.88 12.40 -8.04
C PHE A 210 17.16 12.22 -7.19
N TYR A 211 17.93 11.14 -7.41
CA TYR A 211 19.12 10.86 -6.60
C TYR A 211 20.29 11.81 -6.86
N LEU A 212 20.38 12.38 -8.07
CA LEU A 212 21.37 13.42 -8.40
C LEU A 212 21.06 14.74 -7.69
N GLU A 213 19.77 15.10 -7.56
CA GLU A 213 19.31 16.34 -6.92
C GLU A 213 19.13 16.18 -5.40
N LEU A 214 19.01 14.94 -4.90
CA LEU A 214 18.78 14.65 -3.49
C LEU A 214 19.90 15.23 -2.62
N THR A 215 19.56 16.15 -1.74
CA THR A 215 20.47 16.60 -0.68
C THR A 215 20.20 15.75 0.57
N PRO A 216 21.10 14.80 0.92
CA PRO A 216 20.87 13.98 2.09
C PRO A 216 20.91 14.84 3.35
N PRO A 217 19.99 14.61 4.30
CA PRO A 217 19.99 15.36 5.55
C PRO A 217 21.28 15.10 6.33
N SER A 218 21.75 16.11 7.07
CA SER A 218 22.96 16.02 7.90
C SER A 218 22.80 15.01 9.04
N GLU A 219 21.58 14.72 9.45
CA GLU A 219 21.25 13.68 10.42
C GLU A 219 20.28 12.65 9.84
N PRO A 220 20.30 11.38 10.31
CA PRO A 220 19.34 10.38 9.88
C PRO A 220 17.92 10.85 10.20
N ASN A 221 17.15 11.21 9.18
CA ASN A 221 15.75 11.60 9.33
C ASN A 221 14.85 10.36 9.32
N ASN A 222 13.89 10.31 10.26
CA ASN A 222 12.89 9.26 10.34
C ASN A 222 11.86 9.33 9.20
N ASP A 223 11.75 10.46 8.50
CA ASP A 223 10.83 10.67 7.38
C ASP A 223 10.95 9.60 6.28
N ARG A 224 12.13 8.98 6.12
CA ARG A 224 12.36 7.90 5.14
C ARG A 224 11.53 6.63 5.37
N PHE A 225 10.93 6.48 6.54
CA PHE A 225 10.10 5.33 6.91
C PHE A 225 8.61 5.59 6.69
N PHE A 226 8.24 6.83 6.34
CA PHE A 226 6.88 7.20 6.02
C PHE A 226 6.65 7.24 4.52
N LEU A 227 5.39 7.37 4.16
CA LEU A 227 4.95 7.50 2.78
C LEU A 227 5.41 8.84 2.19
N SER A 228 5.60 8.90 0.87
CA SER A 228 6.06 10.10 0.17
C SER A 228 5.00 11.21 0.10
N VAL A 229 3.73 10.86 0.32
CA VAL A 229 2.58 11.76 0.25
C VAL A 229 2.54 12.66 1.49
N HIS A 230 2.56 13.98 1.30
CA HIS A 230 2.67 14.94 2.41
C HIS A 230 1.82 16.20 2.20
N THR A 231 0.89 16.15 1.24
CA THR A 231 -0.01 17.26 0.92
C THR A 231 -1.42 16.76 0.62
N PHE A 232 -2.41 17.61 0.85
CA PHE A 232 -3.78 17.43 0.37
C PHE A 232 -4.42 18.79 0.07
N VAL A 233 -5.50 18.81 -0.69
CA VAL A 233 -6.26 20.04 -0.98
C VAL A 233 -7.49 20.05 -0.08
N SER A 234 -7.64 21.08 0.77
CA SER A 234 -8.82 21.20 1.62
C SER A 234 -10.08 21.50 0.80
N ASP A 235 -11.27 21.32 1.40
CA ASP A 235 -12.56 21.66 0.76
C ASP A 235 -12.64 23.11 0.25
N GLY A 236 -11.85 24.03 0.82
CA GLY A 236 -11.70 25.42 0.36
C GLY A 236 -10.70 25.62 -0.79
N GLY A 237 -10.20 24.55 -1.41
CA GLY A 237 -9.24 24.60 -2.52
C GLY A 237 -7.81 24.99 -2.10
N ARG A 238 -7.50 25.00 -0.80
CA ARG A 238 -6.17 25.40 -0.29
C ARG A 238 -5.28 24.16 -0.19
N LEU A 239 -4.06 24.26 -0.71
CA LEU A 239 -3.05 23.22 -0.50
C LEU A 239 -2.59 23.24 0.96
N VAL A 240 -2.67 22.09 1.61
CA VAL A 240 -2.24 21.86 2.99
C VAL A 240 -1.06 20.91 2.96
N LYS A 241 0.04 21.27 3.62
CA LYS A 241 1.20 20.41 3.81
C LYS A 241 1.23 19.89 5.24
N PHE A 242 1.57 18.61 5.40
CA PHE A 242 1.71 17.97 6.70
C PHE A 242 3.02 17.20 6.79
N GLN A 243 3.38 16.82 8.03
CA GLN A 243 4.51 15.95 8.33
C GLN A 243 4.02 14.80 9.21
N TYR A 244 4.43 13.58 8.87
CA TYR A 244 4.11 12.39 9.67
C TYR A 244 4.84 12.42 11.02
N LEU A 245 4.15 11.95 12.05
CA LEU A 245 4.69 11.80 13.40
C LEU A 245 4.96 10.32 13.72
N GLU A 246 3.94 9.48 13.54
CA GLU A 246 4.01 8.04 13.86
C GLU A 246 2.91 7.26 13.12
N PRO A 247 3.13 5.97 12.78
CA PRO A 247 2.06 5.07 12.38
C PRO A 247 1.14 4.78 13.58
N LEU A 248 -0.16 4.61 13.33
CA LEU A 248 -1.15 4.32 14.37
C LEU A 248 -1.37 2.82 14.61
N GLU A 249 -0.93 1.98 13.67
CA GLU A 249 -0.94 0.53 13.78
C GLU A 249 0.50 0.01 13.87
N LYS A 250 0.69 -1.09 14.61
CA LYS A 250 2.02 -1.65 14.93
C LYS A 250 2.49 -2.70 13.94
N ASP A 251 1.78 -2.88 12.84
CA ASP A 251 2.12 -3.87 11.83
C ASP A 251 2.51 -3.20 10.51
N MET A 252 3.14 -4.00 9.64
CA MET A 252 3.61 -3.53 8.34
C MET A 252 2.46 -3.28 7.34
N ALA A 253 1.20 -3.56 7.72
CA ALA A 253 -0.01 -3.25 6.97
C ALA A 253 -0.56 -1.85 7.30
N CYS A 254 0.09 -1.11 8.21
CA CYS A 254 -0.39 0.17 8.69
C CYS A 254 -0.69 1.14 7.54
N MET A 255 -1.97 1.49 7.41
CA MET A 255 -2.45 2.46 6.42
C MET A 255 -2.90 3.78 7.04
N ALA A 256 -2.77 3.95 8.36
CA ALA A 256 -3.21 5.12 9.09
C ALA A 256 -2.08 5.72 9.95
N PHE A 257 -1.80 7.00 9.75
CA PHE A 257 -0.66 7.69 10.36
C PHE A 257 -1.12 8.95 11.08
N ARG A 258 -0.55 9.22 12.24
CA ARG A 258 -0.66 10.52 12.90
C ARG A 258 0.30 11.48 12.22
N ALA A 259 -0.17 12.69 11.94
CA ALA A 259 0.60 13.73 11.31
C ALA A 259 0.25 15.11 11.90
N VAL A 260 1.09 16.10 11.64
CA VAL A 260 0.86 17.49 12.02
C VAL A 260 0.88 18.37 10.77
N VAL A 261 -0.03 19.34 10.71
CA VAL A 261 -0.06 20.31 9.62
C VAL A 261 1.05 21.34 9.80
N VAL A 262 1.89 21.51 8.78
CA VAL A 262 3.08 22.37 8.83
C VAL A 262 2.92 23.66 8.04
N SER A 263 2.13 23.66 6.96
CA SER A 263 1.87 24.87 6.18
C SER A 263 0.57 24.79 5.39
N LYS A 264 0.07 25.97 5.00
CA LYS A 264 -1.11 26.15 4.16
C LYS A 264 -0.85 27.28 3.20
N ASP A 265 -1.27 27.12 1.95
CA ASP A 265 -1.20 28.22 0.99
C ASP A 265 -2.17 29.34 1.42
N THR A 266 -1.62 30.54 1.53
CA THR A 266 -2.38 31.79 1.71
C THR A 266 -2.80 32.31 0.34
N ALA A 267 -3.87 31.76 -0.22
CA ALA A 267 -4.48 32.35 -1.41
C ALA A 267 -5.45 33.46 -0.98
N GLY A 268 -5.01 34.72 -1.08
CA GLY A 268 -5.84 35.94 -0.98
C GLY A 268 -6.43 36.22 0.40
N ASP A 269 -6.22 37.43 0.89
CA ASP A 269 -6.64 37.95 2.20
C ASP A 269 -8.17 38.17 2.31
N ASP A 270 -8.99 37.21 1.85
CA ASP A 270 -10.45 37.25 2.01
C ASP A 270 -10.83 36.55 3.31
N LYS A 271 -10.67 37.29 4.41
CA LYS A 271 -11.07 36.92 5.80
C LYS A 271 -12.58 36.67 5.97
N ARG A 272 -13.34 36.45 4.89
CA ARG A 272 -14.80 36.37 4.89
C ARG A 272 -15.38 34.96 4.86
N GLN A 273 -14.56 33.92 4.81
CA GLN A 273 -15.03 32.54 4.97
C GLN A 273 -14.13 31.73 5.90
N GLN A 274 -14.01 32.13 7.17
CA GLN A 274 -13.65 31.19 8.22
C GLN A 274 -14.83 30.24 8.44
N GLY A 275 -14.91 29.18 7.63
CA GLY A 275 -15.88 28.11 7.86
C GLY A 275 -15.53 27.34 9.13
N LYS A 276 -16.53 26.94 9.92
CA LYS A 276 -16.41 25.97 11.03
C LYS A 276 -15.95 24.61 10.48
N GLY A 277 -14.68 24.49 10.10
CA GLY A 277 -14.29 23.52 9.07
C GLY A 277 -12.78 23.37 8.94
N GLU A 278 -12.07 24.49 9.03
CA GLU A 278 -10.70 24.56 8.57
C GLU A 278 -9.73 23.87 9.53
N VAL A 279 -8.86 23.03 8.95
CA VAL A 279 -7.61 22.61 9.60
C VAL A 279 -6.74 23.86 9.76
N GLU A 280 -5.92 23.96 10.78
CA GLU A 280 -4.93 25.06 10.97
C GLU A 280 -3.52 24.49 11.06
N VAL A 281 -2.51 25.35 10.90
CA VAL A 281 -1.11 24.95 11.12
C VAL A 281 -0.93 24.57 12.58
N GLY A 282 -0.22 23.48 12.84
CA GLY A 282 -0.05 22.90 14.17
C GLY A 282 -1.15 21.92 14.59
N HIS A 283 -2.27 21.82 13.85
CA HIS A 283 -3.26 20.79 14.13
C HIS A 283 -2.71 19.40 13.83
N GLU A 284 -2.99 18.47 14.75
CA GLU A 284 -2.76 17.06 14.54
C GLU A 284 -3.93 16.42 13.77
N ILE A 285 -3.57 15.55 12.84
CA ILE A 285 -4.47 14.89 11.91
C ILE A 285 -4.13 13.40 11.83
N VAL A 286 -5.09 12.62 11.38
CA VAL A 286 -4.87 11.26 10.89
C VAL A 286 -4.93 11.27 9.38
N VAL A 287 -3.89 10.72 8.75
CA VAL A 287 -3.82 10.49 7.30
C VAL A 287 -3.94 8.98 7.09
N LYS A 288 -5.03 8.56 6.45
CA LYS A 288 -5.31 7.17 6.11
C LYS A 288 -5.35 6.97 4.60
N PHE A 289 -4.91 5.81 4.14
CA PHE A 289 -5.06 5.37 2.76
C PHE A 289 -5.99 4.16 2.70
N ALA A 290 -6.93 4.14 1.75
CA ALA A 290 -7.87 3.03 1.58
C ALA A 290 -8.40 2.97 0.15
N GLU A 291 -8.62 1.76 -0.36
CA GLU A 291 -9.27 1.53 -1.67
C GLU A 291 -10.77 1.86 -1.65
N ARG A 292 -11.40 1.68 -0.49
CA ARG A 292 -12.83 1.93 -0.29
C ARG A 292 -12.99 2.81 0.94
N TYR A 293 -13.77 3.86 0.78
CA TYR A 293 -14.11 4.75 1.89
C TYR A 293 -15.42 5.49 1.62
N ARG A 294 -16.33 5.54 2.59
CA ARG A 294 -17.55 6.34 2.47
C ARG A 294 -17.47 7.59 3.32
N ALA A 295 -17.03 8.67 2.67
CA ALA A 295 -17.01 10.00 3.25
C ALA A 295 -18.40 10.49 3.69
N GLU A 296 -19.47 10.09 3.00
CA GLU A 296 -20.84 10.47 3.36
C GLU A 296 -21.25 9.92 4.74
N ALA A 297 -21.09 8.62 4.96
CA ALA A 297 -21.37 7.98 6.25
C ALA A 297 -20.52 8.57 7.38
N HIS A 298 -19.24 8.85 7.10
CA HIS A 298 -18.35 9.52 8.05
C HIS A 298 -18.84 10.92 8.40
N ARG A 299 -19.11 11.78 7.39
CA ARG A 299 -19.59 13.16 7.62
C ARG A 299 -20.89 13.18 8.39
N LEU A 300 -21.83 12.27 8.08
CA LEU A 300 -23.11 12.17 8.80
C LEU A 300 -22.91 11.98 10.31
N LEU A 301 -21.96 11.14 10.72
CA LEU A 301 -21.64 10.94 12.13
C LEU A 301 -20.78 12.06 12.71
N ALA A 302 -19.87 12.64 11.93
CA ALA A 302 -19.04 13.76 12.35
C ALA A 302 -19.88 15.01 12.66
N ASP A 303 -20.95 15.26 11.88
CA ASP A 303 -21.84 16.42 12.06
C ASP A 303 -22.62 16.39 13.39
N VAL A 304 -22.79 15.20 13.97
CA VAL A 304 -23.39 14.97 15.30
C VAL A 304 -22.35 14.56 16.35
N ASP A 305 -21.07 14.79 16.07
CA ASP A 305 -19.91 14.54 16.94
C ASP A 305 -19.67 13.06 17.34
N LEU A 306 -20.29 12.12 16.62
CA LEU A 306 -20.16 10.66 16.82
C LEU A 306 -19.06 10.01 15.97
N ALA A 307 -18.33 10.81 15.19
CA ALA A 307 -17.11 10.43 14.50
C ALA A 307 -16.10 11.59 14.55
N PRO A 308 -14.81 11.37 14.26
CA PRO A 308 -13.85 12.45 14.10
C PRO A 308 -14.26 13.36 12.95
N LYS A 309 -13.85 14.63 12.97
CA LYS A 309 -14.11 15.51 11.84
C LYS A 309 -13.34 15.05 10.60
N LEU A 310 -14.02 14.90 9.47
CA LEU A 310 -13.39 14.59 8.18
C LEU A 310 -12.93 15.88 7.50
N PHE A 311 -11.64 15.99 7.17
CA PHE A 311 -11.03 17.16 6.53
C PHE A 311 -10.78 16.98 5.02
N TYR A 312 -10.55 15.75 4.57
CA TYR A 312 -10.34 15.42 3.16
C TYR A 312 -10.68 13.95 2.90
N CYS A 313 -11.27 13.68 1.74
CA CYS A 313 -11.39 12.32 1.20
C CYS A 313 -11.39 12.41 -0.32
N GLY A 314 -10.31 11.98 -0.97
CA GLY A 314 -10.18 12.10 -2.42
C GLY A 314 -8.90 11.46 -2.95
N ASP A 315 -8.56 11.84 -4.17
CA ASP A 315 -7.38 11.32 -4.87
C ASP A 315 -6.10 11.71 -4.14
N ILE A 316 -5.10 10.82 -4.19
CA ILE A 316 -3.78 11.06 -3.59
C ILE A 316 -3.02 12.16 -4.34
N SER A 317 -3.22 12.22 -5.66
CA SER A 317 -2.67 13.26 -6.53
C SER A 317 -3.69 13.63 -7.59
N SER A 318 -3.84 14.93 -7.85
CA SER A 318 -4.61 15.44 -8.98
C SER A 318 -3.85 15.40 -10.31
N ASP A 319 -2.55 15.09 -10.26
CA ASP A 319 -1.72 14.95 -11.45
C ASP A 319 -1.91 13.58 -12.09
N ARG A 320 -2.50 13.58 -13.28
CA ARG A 320 -2.83 12.38 -14.08
C ARG A 320 -1.62 11.56 -14.51
N ARG A 321 -0.39 12.07 -14.31
CA ARG A 321 0.84 11.31 -14.54
C ARG A 321 1.05 10.21 -13.50
N PHE A 322 0.32 10.24 -12.38
CA PHE A 322 0.41 9.23 -11.34
C PHE A 322 -0.86 8.40 -11.29
N ASN A 323 -0.68 7.08 -11.19
CA ASN A 323 -1.77 6.13 -10.99
C ASN A 323 -1.58 5.45 -9.63
N TYR A 324 -2.43 5.81 -8.67
CA TYR A 324 -2.50 5.18 -7.35
C TYR A 324 -3.61 4.11 -7.27
N SER A 325 -4.05 3.60 -8.42
CA SER A 325 -5.18 2.68 -8.53
C SER A 325 -6.44 3.28 -7.89
N GLU A 326 -7.29 2.46 -7.27
CA GLU A 326 -8.47 2.91 -6.53
C GLU A 326 -8.15 3.50 -5.14
N CYS A 327 -6.87 3.63 -4.77
CA CYS A 327 -6.46 4.08 -3.46
C CYS A 327 -6.75 5.57 -3.27
N ARG A 328 -7.41 5.90 -2.15
CA ARG A 328 -7.77 7.26 -1.76
C ARG A 328 -7.01 7.67 -0.53
N MET A 329 -6.81 8.97 -0.39
CA MET A 329 -6.32 9.59 0.83
C MET A 329 -7.48 10.16 1.63
N ILE A 330 -7.49 9.85 2.92
CA ILE A 330 -8.48 10.29 3.89
C ILE A 330 -7.74 11.05 4.98
N VAL A 331 -8.10 12.31 5.19
CA VAL A 331 -7.55 13.14 6.26
C VAL A 331 -8.66 13.48 7.23
N MET A 332 -8.48 13.16 8.51
CA MET A 332 -9.46 13.40 9.56
C MET A 332 -8.79 13.94 10.83
N GLN A 333 -9.60 14.42 11.77
CA GLN A 333 -9.17 14.87 13.08
C GLN A 333 -8.47 13.74 13.83
N TYR A 334 -7.31 14.04 14.42
CA TYR A 334 -6.74 13.19 15.44
C TYR A 334 -7.48 13.40 16.76
N VAL A 335 -8.01 12.31 17.33
CA VAL A 335 -8.72 12.32 18.60
C VAL A 335 -7.95 11.47 19.59
N LYS A 336 -7.70 12.03 20.77
CA LYS A 336 -7.03 11.31 21.86
C LYS A 336 -8.03 10.45 22.62
N GLY A 337 -7.69 9.18 22.78
CA GLY A 337 -8.51 8.22 23.49
C GLY A 337 -7.94 6.82 23.41
N GLN A 338 -8.76 5.84 23.76
CA GLN A 338 -8.44 4.42 23.69
C GLN A 338 -9.53 3.67 22.94
N MET A 339 -9.19 2.55 22.30
CA MET A 339 -10.18 1.70 21.64
C MET A 339 -11.07 1.02 22.68
N LEU A 340 -12.34 0.79 22.35
CA LEU A 340 -13.28 0.07 23.21
C LEU A 340 -12.74 -1.31 23.60
N THR A 341 -12.03 -1.98 22.68
CA THR A 341 -11.39 -3.28 22.93
C THR A 341 -10.33 -3.26 24.04
N ASP A 342 -9.66 -2.12 24.25
CA ASP A 342 -8.60 -1.98 25.26
C ASP A 342 -9.18 -1.51 26.60
N PHE A 343 -10.23 -0.70 26.54
CA PHE A 343 -10.94 -0.18 27.70
C PHE A 343 -11.67 -1.27 28.47
N VAL A 344 -12.36 -2.17 27.75
CA VAL A 344 -13.11 -3.26 28.34
C VAL A 344 -12.19 -4.48 28.46
N LYS A 345 -11.48 -4.59 29.59
CA LYS A 345 -10.67 -5.78 29.88
C LYS A 345 -11.59 -6.99 30.06
N TRP A 346 -11.41 -8.02 29.23
CA TRP A 346 -12.15 -9.27 29.32
C TRP A 346 -12.06 -9.88 30.73
N PRO A 347 -13.17 -10.36 31.34
CA PRO A 347 -14.55 -10.51 30.82
C PRO A 347 -15.48 -9.32 31.19
N GLY A 348 -15.09 -8.09 30.87
CA GLY A 348 -15.91 -6.89 31.10
C GLY A 348 -16.97 -6.67 30.02
N MET A 349 -18.05 -5.97 30.38
CA MET A 349 -19.07 -5.48 29.44
C MET A 349 -18.83 -4.00 29.13
N ALA A 350 -19.14 -3.57 27.90
CA ALA A 350 -19.19 -2.16 27.59
C ALA A 350 -20.27 -1.47 28.43
N PRO A 351 -19.95 -0.39 29.17
CA PRO A 351 -20.93 0.34 29.95
C PRO A 351 -22.16 0.73 29.12
N ALA A 352 -23.36 0.56 29.68
CA ALA A 352 -24.62 0.87 29.00
C ALA A 352 -24.66 2.26 28.34
N PRO A 353 -24.10 3.34 28.93
CA PRO A 353 -24.03 4.64 28.25
C PRO A 353 -23.24 4.64 26.95
N LEU A 354 -22.14 3.87 26.86
CA LEU A 354 -21.36 3.74 25.62
C LEU A 354 -22.16 2.98 24.56
N CYS A 355 -22.81 1.90 24.96
CA CYS A 355 -23.70 1.14 24.07
C CYS A 355 -24.86 1.98 23.53
N THR A 356 -25.38 2.92 24.32
CA THR A 356 -26.40 3.88 23.86
C THR A 356 -25.82 4.84 22.83
N GLN A 357 -24.62 5.38 23.04
CA GLN A 357 -23.96 6.27 22.07
C GLN A 357 -23.62 5.55 20.76
N ILE A 358 -23.15 4.30 20.83
CA ILE A 358 -22.90 3.48 19.63
C ILE A 358 -24.24 3.21 18.91
N LEU A 359 -25.31 2.88 19.63
CA LEU A 359 -26.63 2.70 19.03
C LEU A 359 -27.13 3.99 18.36
N GLN A 360 -26.90 5.15 18.96
CA GLN A 360 -27.24 6.44 18.36
C GLN A 360 -26.50 6.63 17.03
N ALA A 361 -25.19 6.37 16.98
CA ALA A 361 -24.41 6.44 15.74
C ALA A 361 -24.98 5.52 14.66
N ILE A 362 -25.26 4.26 15.00
CA ILE A 362 -25.85 3.30 14.05
C ILE A 362 -27.25 3.75 13.60
N SER A 363 -28.06 4.30 14.50
CA SER A 363 -29.39 4.81 14.15
C SER A 363 -29.34 5.99 13.18
N HIS A 364 -28.35 6.88 13.32
CA HIS A 364 -28.12 7.97 12.37
C HIS A 364 -27.79 7.45 10.97
N LEU A 365 -26.89 6.46 10.86
CA LEU A 365 -26.59 5.81 9.58
C LEU A 365 -27.82 5.14 8.97
N HIS A 366 -28.50 4.30 9.75
CA HIS A 366 -29.63 3.50 9.27
C HIS A 366 -30.82 4.36 8.82
N ALA A 367 -31.02 5.51 9.45
CA ALA A 367 -32.03 6.49 9.04
C ALA A 367 -31.79 7.09 7.64
N GLN A 368 -30.55 7.05 7.13
CA GLN A 368 -30.19 7.45 5.77
C GLN A 368 -29.96 6.24 4.85
N GLU A 369 -30.46 5.06 5.21
CA GLU A 369 -30.25 3.80 4.48
C GLU A 369 -28.76 3.41 4.33
N LEU A 370 -27.90 3.93 5.21
CA LEU A 370 -26.48 3.61 5.27
C LEU A 370 -26.23 2.53 6.33
N VAL A 371 -25.22 1.70 6.10
CA VAL A 371 -24.69 0.69 7.04
C VAL A 371 -23.22 0.99 7.32
N HIS A 372 -22.71 0.60 8.49
CA HIS A 372 -21.28 0.71 8.81
C HIS A 372 -20.51 -0.51 8.30
N GLY A 373 -21.03 -1.72 8.54
CA GLY A 373 -20.49 -2.98 8.07
C GLY A 373 -19.35 -3.55 8.89
N ASP A 374 -18.47 -2.70 9.44
CA ASP A 374 -17.33 -3.12 10.25
C ASP A 374 -17.43 -2.68 11.73
N LEU A 375 -18.59 -2.90 12.37
CA LEU A 375 -18.82 -2.42 13.73
C LEU A 375 -18.17 -3.36 14.77
N ARG A 376 -16.91 -3.09 15.12
CA ARG A 376 -16.13 -3.85 16.13
C ARG A 376 -15.53 -2.92 17.18
N GLY A 377 -15.15 -3.47 18.34
CA GLY A 377 -14.50 -2.69 19.41
C GLY A 377 -13.17 -2.04 19.01
N LEU A 378 -12.53 -2.52 17.93
CA LEU A 378 -11.36 -1.91 17.30
C LEU A 378 -11.67 -0.64 16.49
N ASN A 379 -12.93 -0.45 16.10
CA ASN A 379 -13.41 0.68 15.30
C ASN A 379 -14.28 1.65 16.13
N ILE A 380 -14.19 1.56 17.46
CA ILE A 380 -14.93 2.40 18.40
C ILE A 380 -13.91 3.01 19.36
N MET A 381 -13.76 4.32 19.31
CA MET A 381 -12.87 5.08 20.20
C MET A 381 -13.66 5.65 21.38
N ILE A 382 -13.07 5.53 22.57
CA ILE A 382 -13.51 6.22 23.78
C ILE A 382 -12.56 7.39 23.99
N CYS A 383 -13.10 8.59 23.87
CA CYS A 383 -12.32 9.83 23.88
C CYS A 383 -12.14 10.35 25.31
N ASP A 384 -10.97 10.92 25.59
CA ASP A 384 -10.64 11.48 26.91
C ASP A 384 -11.21 12.90 27.13
N GLU A 385 -12.00 13.41 26.18
CA GLU A 385 -12.50 14.79 26.16
C GLU A 385 -13.58 15.04 27.24
N VAL A 386 -13.51 16.22 27.86
CA VAL A 386 -14.47 16.67 28.89
C VAL A 386 -15.65 17.37 28.20
N GLY A 387 -16.75 16.66 27.94
CA GLY A 387 -17.93 17.21 27.24
C GLY A 387 -18.95 16.18 26.75
N ASP A 388 -19.87 16.62 25.87
CA ASP A 388 -20.83 15.76 25.16
C ASP A 388 -20.14 14.96 24.04
N ALA A 389 -20.61 13.72 23.86
CA ALA A 389 -20.04 12.60 23.07
C ALA A 389 -18.68 12.02 23.56
N ARG A 390 -18.73 10.83 24.16
CA ARG A 390 -17.55 10.07 24.64
C ARG A 390 -17.11 8.99 23.65
N VAL A 391 -17.94 8.69 22.65
CA VAL A 391 -17.71 7.65 21.65
C VAL A 391 -17.53 8.30 20.29
N LYS A 392 -16.48 7.88 19.57
CA LYS A 392 -16.32 8.15 18.15
C LYS A 392 -16.19 6.85 17.37
N VAL A 393 -17.06 6.66 16.40
CA VAL A 393 -16.99 5.56 15.44
C VAL A 393 -15.99 5.94 14.35
N ILE A 394 -15.11 5.00 14.01
CA ILE A 394 -14.07 5.17 12.99
C ILE A 394 -14.12 4.04 11.98
N ASN A 395 -13.31 4.14 10.92
CA ASN A 395 -13.10 3.09 9.92
C ASN A 395 -14.34 2.79 9.03
N PHE A 396 -14.69 3.76 8.18
CA PHE A 396 -15.82 3.72 7.24
C PHE A 396 -15.49 3.06 5.89
N ASP A 397 -14.52 2.15 5.86
CA ASP A 397 -14.04 1.53 4.62
C ASP A 397 -15.12 0.65 3.97
N TRP A 398 -15.94 0.00 4.80
CA TRP A 398 -16.99 -0.92 4.38
C TRP A 398 -18.39 -0.30 4.44
N ALA A 399 -18.49 0.92 4.93
CA ALA A 399 -19.75 1.61 5.06
C ALA A 399 -20.38 1.85 3.67
N GLY A 400 -21.65 2.23 3.65
CA GLY A 400 -22.34 2.66 2.43
C GLY A 400 -23.80 2.28 2.40
N GLU A 401 -24.43 2.45 1.25
CA GLU A 401 -25.86 2.19 1.08
C GLU A 401 -26.19 0.70 1.20
N VAL A 402 -27.23 0.40 1.98
CA VAL A 402 -27.77 -0.94 2.16
C VAL A 402 -28.11 -1.58 0.81
N GLY A 403 -27.70 -2.84 0.62
CA GLY A 403 -27.92 -3.55 -0.65
C GLY A 403 -27.05 -3.11 -1.83
N LYS A 404 -26.13 -2.14 -1.65
CA LYS A 404 -25.13 -1.76 -2.65
C LYS A 404 -23.70 -2.13 -2.25
N VAL A 405 -23.38 -2.08 -0.95
CA VAL A 405 -22.06 -2.47 -0.44
C VAL A 405 -21.99 -3.92 -0.01
N ARG A 406 -20.81 -4.53 -0.20
CA ARG A 406 -20.53 -5.94 0.09
C ARG A 406 -19.32 -6.06 1.00
N TYR A 407 -19.33 -7.10 1.82
CA TYR A 407 -18.14 -7.52 2.55
C TYR A 407 -16.99 -7.89 1.60
N PRO A 408 -15.73 -7.72 2.01
CA PRO A 408 -14.61 -8.26 1.26
C PRO A 408 -14.68 -9.79 1.18
N LEU A 409 -13.87 -10.34 0.27
CA LEU A 409 -13.61 -11.78 0.22
C LEU A 409 -12.66 -12.13 1.39
N HIS A 410 -12.80 -13.32 1.97
CA HIS A 410 -11.92 -13.83 3.03
C HIS A 410 -12.06 -13.14 4.40
N LEU A 411 -13.29 -12.97 4.89
CA LEU A 411 -13.53 -12.47 6.23
C LEU A 411 -12.92 -13.37 7.30
N SER A 412 -12.37 -12.76 8.35
CA SER A 412 -11.81 -13.48 9.51
C SER A 412 -12.86 -14.37 10.17
N ARG A 413 -12.58 -15.67 10.29
CA ARG A 413 -13.48 -16.63 10.94
C ARG A 413 -13.65 -16.33 12.43
N GLY A 414 -14.86 -16.52 12.95
CA GLY A 414 -15.17 -16.42 14.38
C GLY A 414 -15.35 -15.00 14.95
N LEU A 415 -15.19 -13.96 14.12
CA LEU A 415 -15.43 -12.56 14.52
C LEU A 415 -16.81 -12.03 14.12
N TRP A 416 -17.51 -12.71 13.21
CA TRP A 416 -18.73 -12.24 12.59
C TRP A 416 -19.94 -13.08 13.00
N VAL A 417 -21.12 -12.48 12.94
CA VAL A 417 -22.40 -13.18 13.14
C VAL A 417 -22.70 -14.11 11.96
N ASP A 418 -23.43 -15.20 12.21
CA ASP A 418 -23.67 -16.29 11.23
C ASP A 418 -24.32 -15.84 9.90
N SER A 419 -25.01 -14.70 9.89
CA SER A 419 -25.62 -14.13 8.68
C SER A 419 -24.62 -13.44 7.75
N VAL A 420 -23.43 -13.08 8.24
CA VAL A 420 -22.38 -12.44 7.46
C VAL A 420 -21.66 -13.50 6.63
N GLN A 421 -21.49 -13.20 5.33
CA GLN A 421 -20.82 -14.09 4.38
C GLN A 421 -19.84 -13.30 3.53
N ASP A 422 -18.78 -13.97 3.08
CA ASP A 422 -17.82 -13.43 2.11
C ASP A 422 -18.57 -12.91 0.89
N TYR A 423 -18.25 -11.67 0.48
CA TYR A 423 -18.90 -11.00 -0.65
C TYR A 423 -20.42 -10.82 -0.55
N GLY A 424 -21.03 -11.14 0.60
CA GLY A 424 -22.42 -10.89 0.89
C GLY A 424 -22.71 -9.39 1.01
N PHE A 425 -23.96 -8.99 0.74
CA PHE A 425 -24.38 -7.61 0.97
C PHE A 425 -24.35 -7.26 2.45
N ILE A 426 -23.88 -6.06 2.77
CA ILE A 426 -23.91 -5.55 4.14
C ILE A 426 -25.32 -5.04 4.41
N GLN A 427 -25.91 -5.50 5.51
CA GLN A 427 -27.27 -5.19 5.92
C GLN A 427 -27.28 -4.54 7.31
N GLN A 428 -28.32 -3.75 7.58
CA GLN A 428 -28.52 -3.08 8.88
C GLN A 428 -28.55 -4.08 10.04
N VAL A 429 -29.11 -5.28 9.83
CA VAL A 429 -29.14 -6.34 10.84
C VAL A 429 -27.74 -6.77 11.27
N HIS A 430 -26.74 -6.68 10.39
CA HIS A 430 -25.35 -7.00 10.75
C HIS A 430 -24.80 -5.99 11.76
N ASP A 431 -24.99 -4.69 11.55
CA ASP A 431 -24.55 -3.64 12.50
C ASP A 431 -25.21 -3.84 13.88
N LEU A 432 -26.52 -4.11 13.90
CA LEU A 432 -27.27 -4.34 15.14
C LEU A 432 -26.83 -5.61 15.86
N ALA A 433 -26.56 -6.68 15.13
CA ALA A 433 -26.11 -7.94 15.70
C ALA A 433 -24.68 -7.82 16.24
N MET A 434 -23.79 -7.13 15.54
CA MET A 434 -22.44 -6.81 16.03
C MET A 434 -22.48 -5.92 17.28
N LEU A 435 -23.36 -4.92 17.32
CA LEU A 435 -23.59 -4.13 18.54
C LEU A 435 -24.12 -4.99 19.70
N ALA A 436 -24.98 -5.98 19.42
CA ALA A 436 -25.47 -6.90 20.42
C ALA A 436 -24.34 -7.78 20.98
N MET A 437 -23.36 -8.19 20.16
CA MET A 437 -22.15 -8.87 20.63
C MET A 437 -21.30 -7.99 21.55
N LEU A 438 -21.21 -6.67 21.29
CA LEU A 438 -20.54 -5.75 22.21
C LEU A 438 -21.25 -5.60 23.57
N LYS A 439 -22.57 -5.85 23.60
CA LYS A 439 -23.40 -5.86 24.82
C LYS A 439 -23.39 -7.19 25.56
N LYS A 440 -23.22 -8.31 24.85
CA LYS A 440 -23.23 -9.68 25.37
C LYS A 440 -22.01 -10.41 24.81
N LEU A 441 -20.93 -10.46 25.58
CA LEU A 441 -19.98 -11.57 25.56
C LEU A 441 -19.46 -11.78 26.97
#